data_AF-A0A4Y2R1Q1-F1
#
_entry.id   AF-A0A4Y2R1Q1-F1
#
_cell.length_a   1.000
_cell.length_b   1.000
_cell.length_c   1.000
_cell.angle_alpha   90.00
_cell.angle_beta   90.00
_cell.angle_gamma   90.00
#
_symmetry.space_group_name_H-M   'P 1'
#
loop_
_entity.id
_entity.type
_entity.pdbx_description
1 polymer ?
#
loop_
_entity_poly.entity_id
_entity_poly.type
_entity_poly.pdbx_seq_one_letter_code
_entity_poly.pdbx_strand_id
1 'polypeptide(L)'
;MMLLALILSCMIAGSLACSDDHCEDRVLADELMAVKFLPNNEQLGILCPKVLTYLECEKDFFECPGRSLEELASSSDKTEATRAKAMLGGMSLVRDLCDEDSSFHHDYLGSVDCFRGFIEEALRTCRQDAVAPIEKFFDELYHSEEDISEEAYAEIHCLSDALELSCIIDNLGDSCGTVAQRTAMTALERVKALLKAGCCADVEIAADLKSRFLDFLELEDGRKSAVQGILDLLKRRR
;
A
#
# COMPACT_ATOMS: atom_id res chain seq x y z
N MET A 1 4.81 1.39 8.82
CA MET A 1 5.91 1.78 7.92
C MET A 1 5.67 1.26 6.53
N MET A 2 5.08 0.07 6.31
CA MET A 2 4.81 -0.36 4.94
C MET A 2 3.67 0.42 4.27
N LEU A 3 2.45 0.62 4.76
CA LEU A 3 1.42 1.20 3.85
C LEU A 3 1.64 2.66 3.42
N LEU A 4 1.58 3.66 4.32
CA LEU A 4 1.78 5.07 3.93
C LEU A 4 3.23 5.40 3.55
N ALA A 5 4.20 4.71 4.15
CA ALA A 5 5.60 4.85 3.75
C ALA A 5 5.94 4.01 2.51
N LEU A 6 5.24 2.96 2.08
CA LEU A 6 5.35 2.37 0.72
C LEU A 6 4.53 3.18 -0.27
N ILE A 7 3.45 3.84 0.12
CA ILE A 7 2.70 4.71 -0.80
C ILE A 7 3.57 5.91 -1.18
N LEU A 8 4.16 6.57 -0.19
CA LEU A 8 5.06 7.70 -0.42
C LEU A 8 6.47 7.22 -0.80
N SER A 9 7.04 6.16 -0.22
CA SER A 9 8.34 5.64 -0.67
C SER A 9 8.26 4.85 -1.97
N CYS A 10 7.19 4.20 -2.40
CA CYS A 10 7.10 3.66 -3.77
C CYS A 10 6.80 4.76 -4.79
N MET A 11 6.25 5.92 -4.39
CA MET A 11 6.23 7.09 -5.26
C MET A 11 7.61 7.77 -5.35
N ILE A 12 8.37 7.84 -4.23
CA ILE A 12 9.69 8.50 -4.16
C ILE A 12 10.87 7.56 -4.50
N ALA A 13 10.68 6.24 -4.41
CA ALA A 13 11.66 5.21 -4.72
C ALA A 13 11.26 4.37 -5.95
N GLY A 14 10.00 4.38 -6.37
CA GLY A 14 9.58 3.87 -7.68
C GLY A 14 10.01 4.79 -8.83
N SER A 15 10.40 6.04 -8.53
CA SER A 15 11.15 6.90 -9.44
C SER A 15 12.55 6.34 -9.73
N LEU A 16 13.14 5.48 -8.89
CA LEU A 16 14.52 4.97 -9.09
C LEU A 16 14.70 3.99 -10.26
N ALA A 17 13.62 3.44 -10.84
CA ALA A 17 13.73 2.51 -11.97
C ALA A 17 13.66 3.21 -13.35
N CYS A 18 13.31 4.49 -13.38
CA CYS A 18 13.44 5.36 -14.56
C CYS A 18 14.17 6.68 -14.26
N SER A 19 14.70 6.86 -13.04
CA SER A 19 15.44 8.03 -12.56
C SER A 19 16.70 8.27 -13.40
N ASP A 20 16.55 9.12 -14.42
CA ASP A 20 17.53 10.17 -14.64
C ASP A 20 17.45 11.13 -13.44
N ASP A 21 18.52 11.82 -13.05
CA ASP A 21 18.61 12.71 -11.86
C ASP A 21 17.66 13.95 -11.94
N HIS A 22 16.64 13.92 -12.80
CA HIS A 22 15.94 15.08 -13.31
C HIS A 22 14.90 15.68 -12.35
N CYS A 23 14.25 14.83 -11.54
CA CYS A 23 13.27 15.22 -10.52
C CYS A 23 13.72 14.90 -9.09
N GLU A 24 14.99 14.49 -8.88
CA GLU A 24 15.49 14.10 -7.56
C GLU A 24 15.46 15.31 -6.59
N ASP A 25 14.65 15.22 -5.55
CA ASP A 25 14.62 16.19 -4.44
C ASP A 25 14.95 15.48 -3.11
N ARG A 26 16.24 15.39 -2.81
CA ARG A 26 16.74 14.81 -1.55
C ARG A 26 16.25 15.57 -0.32
N VAL A 27 16.06 16.88 -0.43
CA VAL A 27 15.60 17.70 0.69
C VAL A 27 14.16 17.33 1.02
N LEU A 28 13.29 17.20 0.00
CA LEU A 28 11.92 16.75 0.19
C LEU A 28 11.87 15.33 0.78
N ALA A 29 12.71 14.42 0.28
CA ALA A 29 12.79 13.06 0.83
C ALA A 29 13.17 13.07 2.32
N ASP A 30 14.17 13.84 2.71
CA ASP A 30 14.60 13.99 4.10
C ASP A 30 13.50 14.60 4.99
N GLU A 31 12.78 15.62 4.50
CA GLU A 31 11.66 16.25 5.21
C GLU A 31 10.49 15.27 5.42
N LEU A 32 10.15 14.47 4.41
CA LEU A 32 9.10 13.46 4.49
C LEU A 32 9.49 12.32 5.45
N MET A 33 10.76 11.89 5.42
CA MET A 33 11.31 10.92 6.37
C MET A 33 11.27 11.44 7.81
N ALA A 34 11.58 12.73 8.02
CA ALA A 34 11.54 13.36 9.34
C ALA A 34 10.15 13.34 9.98
N VAL A 35 9.09 13.40 9.16
CA VAL A 35 7.69 13.28 9.61
C VAL A 35 7.14 11.86 9.50
N LYS A 36 7.99 10.87 9.20
CA LYS A 36 7.62 9.47 8.97
C LYS A 36 6.47 9.30 7.97
N PHE A 37 6.40 10.18 6.97
CA PHE A 37 5.32 10.22 5.98
C PHE A 37 3.91 10.41 6.58
N LEU A 38 3.81 10.97 7.78
CA LEU A 38 2.56 11.25 8.51
C LEU A 38 2.51 12.73 8.94
N PRO A 39 2.55 13.69 7.98
CA PRO A 39 2.52 15.11 8.30
C PRO A 39 1.21 15.49 9.01
N ASN A 40 1.30 16.26 10.09
CA ASN A 40 0.12 16.92 10.65
C ASN A 40 -0.30 18.12 9.78
N ASN A 41 -1.35 18.84 10.18
CA ASN A 41 -1.87 19.97 9.41
C ASN A 41 -0.82 21.06 9.10
N GLU A 42 -0.03 21.47 10.10
CA GLU A 42 1.02 22.47 9.90
C GLU A 42 2.10 21.97 8.92
N GLN A 43 2.48 20.70 9.05
CA GLN A 43 3.47 20.07 8.18
C GLN A 43 2.94 19.92 6.75
N LEU A 44 1.65 19.62 6.55
CA LEU A 44 1.02 19.59 5.23
C LEU A 44 1.10 20.95 4.53
N GLY A 45 0.84 22.06 5.24
CA GLY A 45 0.96 23.40 4.66
C GLY A 45 2.36 23.72 4.10
N ILE A 46 3.40 23.11 4.66
CA ILE A 46 4.79 23.26 4.19
C ILE A 46 5.13 22.26 3.09
N LEU A 47 4.71 21.00 3.25
CA LEU A 47 5.10 19.89 2.38
C LEU A 47 4.28 19.82 1.10
N CYS A 48 2.97 20.11 1.15
CA CYS A 48 2.09 19.95 0.00
C CYS A 48 2.53 20.70 -1.26
N PRO A 49 2.93 21.99 -1.20
CA PRO A 49 3.45 22.66 -2.38
C PRO A 49 4.66 21.94 -2.98
N LYS A 50 5.59 21.46 -2.14
CA LYS A 50 6.80 20.77 -2.59
C LYS A 50 6.49 19.41 -3.21
N VAL A 51 5.65 18.61 -2.55
CA VAL A 51 5.24 17.28 -3.04
C VAL A 51 4.46 17.41 -4.34
N LEU A 52 3.55 18.37 -4.46
CA LEU A 52 2.80 18.60 -5.70
C LEU A 52 3.72 18.99 -6.86
N THR A 53 4.70 19.87 -6.63
CA THR A 53 5.72 20.20 -7.64
C THR A 53 6.55 18.99 -8.04
N TYR A 54 6.97 18.15 -7.07
CA TYR A 54 7.68 16.91 -7.36
C TYR A 54 6.83 15.96 -8.23
N LEU A 55 5.55 15.77 -7.88
CA LEU A 55 4.64 14.92 -8.65
C LEU A 55 4.36 15.45 -10.06
N GLU A 56 4.31 16.77 -10.24
CA GLU A 56 4.21 17.38 -11.57
C GLU A 56 5.47 17.10 -12.41
N CYS A 57 6.66 17.21 -11.83
CA CYS A 57 7.92 16.84 -12.50
C CYS A 57 7.94 15.37 -12.92
N GLU A 58 7.58 14.46 -12.01
CA GLU A 58 7.50 13.02 -12.30
C GLU A 58 6.46 12.73 -13.39
N LYS A 59 5.30 13.38 -13.35
CA LYS A 59 4.28 13.26 -14.40
C LYS A 59 4.85 13.68 -15.76
N ASP A 60 5.47 14.85 -15.85
CA ASP A 60 6.05 15.36 -17.10
C ASP A 60 7.15 14.44 -17.63
N PHE A 61 7.92 13.80 -16.75
CA PHE A 61 8.92 12.80 -17.12
C PHE A 61 8.30 11.51 -17.67
N PHE A 62 7.24 11.00 -17.04
CA PHE A 62 6.54 9.79 -17.50
C PHE A 62 5.74 10.03 -18.78
N GLU A 63 5.33 11.26 -19.05
CA GLU A 63 4.80 11.69 -20.33
C GLU A 63 5.92 11.79 -21.38
N CYS A 64 6.47 10.63 -21.77
CA CYS A 64 7.35 10.49 -22.94
C CYS A 64 6.72 11.18 -24.17
N PRO A 65 7.52 11.68 -25.14
CA PRO A 65 6.98 12.43 -26.27
C PRO A 65 5.87 11.67 -27.01
N GLY A 66 4.63 12.14 -26.83
CA GLY A 66 3.45 11.69 -27.57
C GLY A 66 2.45 10.80 -26.83
N ARG A 67 2.58 10.54 -25.52
CA ARG A 67 1.53 9.86 -24.72
C ARG A 67 1.42 10.40 -23.30
N SER A 68 0.20 10.77 -22.90
CA SER A 68 -0.16 11.16 -21.53
C SER A 68 -0.22 9.94 -20.60
N LEU A 69 -0.07 10.16 -19.28
CA LEU A 69 -0.26 9.11 -18.27
C LEU A 69 -1.64 8.44 -18.37
N GLU A 70 -2.68 9.21 -18.70
CA GLU A 70 -4.04 8.73 -18.86
C GLU A 70 -4.19 7.79 -20.08
N GLU A 71 -3.48 8.07 -21.17
CA GLU A 71 -3.39 7.18 -22.33
C GLU A 71 -2.62 5.90 -21.99
N LEU A 72 -1.50 6.01 -21.28
CA LEU A 72 -0.71 4.87 -20.82
C LEU A 72 -1.54 3.96 -19.89
N ALA A 73 -2.36 4.54 -19.00
CA ALA A 73 -3.26 3.80 -18.11
C ALA A 73 -4.33 2.98 -18.86
N SER A 74 -4.61 3.36 -20.11
CA SER A 74 -5.55 2.70 -21.02
C SER A 74 -4.85 1.84 -22.08
N SER A 75 -3.53 1.70 -22.01
CA SER A 75 -2.71 0.93 -22.94
C SER A 75 -3.12 -0.55 -22.97
N SER A 76 -2.98 -1.17 -24.14
CA SER A 76 -3.12 -2.62 -24.27
C SER A 76 -1.97 -3.39 -23.62
N ASP A 77 -0.83 -2.72 -23.40
CA ASP A 77 0.26 -3.28 -22.60
C ASP A 77 -0.15 -3.25 -21.12
N LYS A 78 -0.36 -4.43 -20.53
CA LYS A 78 -0.81 -4.56 -19.14
C LYS A 78 0.20 -4.01 -18.14
N THR A 79 1.50 -4.09 -18.43
CA THR A 79 2.56 -3.61 -17.55
C THR A 79 2.58 -2.09 -17.55
N GLU A 80 2.54 -1.48 -18.73
CA GLU A 80 2.45 -0.03 -18.91
C GLU A 80 1.18 0.53 -18.26
N ALA A 81 0.03 -0.09 -18.53
CA ALA A 81 -1.26 0.31 -17.96
C ALA A 81 -1.31 0.17 -16.44
N THR A 82 -0.66 -0.85 -15.87
CA THR A 82 -0.61 -1.04 -14.42
C THR A 82 0.25 0.05 -13.76
N ARG A 83 1.44 0.33 -14.32
CA ARG A 83 2.33 1.38 -13.81
C ARG A 83 1.69 2.77 -13.89
N ALA A 84 1.09 3.11 -15.02
CA ALA A 84 0.42 4.40 -15.18
C ALA A 84 -0.79 4.55 -14.24
N LYS A 85 -1.61 3.50 -14.06
CA LYS A 85 -2.69 3.50 -13.05
C LYS A 85 -2.17 3.65 -11.63
N ALA A 86 -1.03 3.03 -11.33
CA ALA A 86 -0.38 3.13 -10.03
C ALA A 86 0.06 4.56 -9.72
N MET A 87 0.70 5.23 -10.69
CA MET A 87 1.08 6.65 -10.59
C MET A 87 -0.13 7.56 -10.45
N LEU A 88 -1.13 7.42 -11.32
CA LEU A 88 -2.35 8.23 -11.25
C LEU A 88 -3.08 8.07 -9.90
N GLY A 89 -3.15 6.84 -9.38
CA GLY A 89 -3.75 6.57 -8.07
C GLY A 89 -2.99 7.22 -6.92
N GLY A 90 -1.66 7.13 -6.93
CA GLY A 90 -0.81 7.78 -5.94
C GLY A 90 -0.89 9.31 -6.00
N MET A 91 -0.78 9.89 -7.20
CA MET A 91 -0.91 11.34 -7.40
C MET A 91 -2.28 11.86 -6.98
N SER A 92 -3.35 11.16 -7.32
CA SER A 92 -4.71 11.53 -6.90
C SER A 92 -4.87 11.48 -5.38
N LEU A 93 -4.29 10.49 -4.70
CA LEU A 93 -4.31 10.43 -3.24
C LEU A 93 -3.59 11.62 -2.61
N VAL A 94 -2.41 11.99 -3.12
CA VAL A 94 -1.64 13.13 -2.59
C VAL A 94 -2.35 14.44 -2.87
N ARG A 95 -2.94 14.62 -4.06
CA ARG A 95 -3.75 15.79 -4.38
C ARG A 95 -4.91 15.95 -3.41
N ASP A 96 -5.67 14.89 -3.16
CA ASP A 96 -6.76 14.95 -2.18
C ASP A 96 -6.24 15.20 -0.76
N LEU A 97 -5.09 14.63 -0.38
CA LEU A 97 -4.46 14.94 0.93
C LEU A 97 -4.07 16.42 1.07
N CYS A 98 -3.68 17.05 -0.03
CA CYS A 98 -3.24 18.44 -0.06
C CYS A 98 -4.34 19.47 -0.39
N ASP A 99 -5.52 19.00 -0.78
CA ASP A 99 -6.70 19.83 -1.00
C ASP A 99 -7.49 19.97 0.30
N GLU A 100 -7.47 21.18 0.86
CA GLU A 100 -8.15 21.51 2.13
C GLU A 100 -9.67 21.29 2.07
N ASP A 101 -10.27 21.32 0.88
CA ASP A 101 -11.71 21.11 0.69
C ASP A 101 -12.07 19.62 0.48
N SER A 102 -11.06 18.74 0.39
CA SER A 102 -11.29 17.32 0.13
C SER A 102 -11.75 16.57 1.38
N SER A 103 -12.69 15.63 1.19
CA SER A 103 -13.13 14.76 2.28
C SER A 103 -11.99 13.91 2.84
N PHE A 104 -11.02 13.53 2.00
CA PHE A 104 -9.88 12.72 2.44
C PHE A 104 -8.93 13.53 3.33
N HIS A 105 -8.68 14.80 3.01
CA HIS A 105 -7.88 15.70 3.84
C HIS A 105 -8.48 15.84 5.24
N HIS A 106 -9.79 16.10 5.32
CA HIS A 106 -10.49 16.22 6.60
C HIS A 106 -10.46 14.92 7.42
N ASP A 107 -10.74 13.78 6.79
CA ASP A 107 -10.71 12.47 7.42
C ASP A 107 -9.30 12.11 7.92
N TYR A 108 -8.28 12.42 7.13
CA TYR A 108 -6.88 12.25 7.48
C TYR A 108 -6.49 13.11 8.68
N LEU A 109 -6.74 14.41 8.65
CA LEU A 109 -6.39 15.32 9.74
C LEU A 109 -7.14 14.99 11.04
N GLY A 110 -8.38 14.50 10.93
CA GLY A 110 -9.13 14.01 12.09
C GLY A 110 -8.54 12.76 12.74
N SER A 111 -7.62 12.05 12.06
CA SER A 111 -7.12 10.74 12.48
C SER A 111 -5.60 10.68 12.66
N VAL A 112 -4.84 11.59 12.05
CA VAL A 112 -3.37 11.50 11.90
C VAL A 112 -2.63 11.47 13.24
N ASP A 113 -3.07 12.25 14.23
CA ASP A 113 -2.40 12.31 15.53
C ASP A 113 -2.51 10.97 16.28
N CYS A 114 -3.69 10.34 16.23
CA CYS A 114 -3.86 8.99 16.78
C CYS A 114 -3.04 7.97 15.98
N PHE A 115 -3.09 8.05 14.64
CA PHE A 115 -2.34 7.18 13.75
C PHE A 115 -0.84 7.18 14.08
N ARG A 116 -0.25 8.37 14.29
CA ARG A 116 1.17 8.53 14.63
C ARG A 116 1.55 7.88 15.97
N GLY A 117 0.69 7.98 16.97
CA GLY A 117 0.91 7.35 18.29
C GLY A 117 0.72 5.84 18.28
N PHE A 118 -0.07 5.32 17.34
CA PHE A 118 -0.51 3.93 17.33
C PHE A 118 0.27 3.04 16.36
N ILE A 119 0.66 3.57 15.20
CA ILE A 119 1.05 2.75 14.06
C ILE A 119 2.27 1.86 14.32
N GLU A 120 3.25 2.31 15.09
CA GLU A 120 4.46 1.52 15.40
C GLU A 120 4.13 0.28 16.23
N GLU A 121 3.26 0.44 17.23
CA GLU A 121 2.83 -0.67 18.08
C GLU A 121 1.91 -1.62 17.31
N ALA A 122 0.97 -1.08 16.55
CA ALA A 122 0.07 -1.85 15.72
C ALA A 122 0.83 -2.74 14.73
N LEU A 123 1.86 -2.20 14.07
CA LEU A 123 2.71 -2.96 13.15
C LEU A 123 3.41 -4.11 13.86
N ARG A 124 4.01 -3.84 15.01
CA ARG A 124 4.76 -4.84 15.77
C ARG A 124 3.84 -5.99 16.18
N THR A 125 2.68 -5.67 16.75
CA THR A 125 1.70 -6.66 17.21
C THR A 125 1.11 -7.42 16.03
N CYS A 126 0.66 -6.72 14.98
CA CYS A 126 0.04 -7.37 13.82
C CYS A 126 1.01 -8.26 13.04
N ARG A 127 2.28 -7.88 12.94
CA ARG A 127 3.30 -8.74 12.36
C ARG A 127 3.52 -9.99 13.20
N GLN A 128 3.62 -9.86 14.51
CA GLN A 128 3.77 -11.02 15.40
C GLN A 128 2.56 -11.95 15.33
N ASP A 129 1.36 -11.38 15.29
CA ASP A 129 0.10 -12.11 15.16
C ASP A 129 -0.06 -12.77 13.78
N ALA A 130 0.58 -12.25 12.74
CA ALA A 130 0.60 -12.86 11.42
C ALA A 130 1.63 -13.99 11.31
N VAL A 131 2.85 -13.77 11.82
CA VAL A 131 4.00 -14.70 11.67
C VAL A 131 3.69 -16.10 12.18
N ALA A 132 3.19 -16.24 13.41
CA ALA A 132 3.01 -17.57 14.01
C ALA A 132 1.96 -18.42 13.27
N PRO A 133 0.78 -17.90 12.88
CA PRO A 133 -0.14 -18.63 12.01
C PRO A 133 0.45 -18.99 10.64
N ILE A 134 1.26 -18.12 10.06
CA ILE A 134 1.89 -18.40 8.75
C ILE A 134 2.92 -19.52 8.86
N GLU A 135 3.81 -19.46 9.84
CA GLU A 135 4.80 -20.52 10.10
C GLU A 135 4.10 -21.87 10.34
N LYS A 136 3.03 -21.87 11.14
CA LYS A 136 2.25 -23.09 11.39
C LYS A 136 1.55 -23.59 10.12
N PHE A 137 1.05 -22.69 9.26
CA PHE A 137 0.46 -23.07 7.97
C PHE A 137 1.52 -23.66 7.02
N PHE A 138 2.75 -23.12 7.04
CA PHE A 138 3.89 -23.68 6.31
C PHE A 138 4.21 -25.11 6.78
N ASP A 139 4.34 -25.32 8.09
CA ASP A 139 4.65 -26.63 8.68
C ASP A 139 3.58 -27.70 8.36
N GLU A 140 2.31 -27.30 8.25
CA GLU A 140 1.23 -28.21 7.88
C GLU A 140 1.19 -28.55 6.39
N LEU A 141 1.67 -27.64 5.53
CA LEU A 141 1.69 -27.82 4.08
C LEU A 141 2.95 -28.52 3.56
N TYR A 142 4.09 -28.21 4.18
CA TYR A 142 5.41 -28.62 3.71
C TYR A 142 6.16 -29.30 4.86
N HIS A 143 6.65 -30.51 4.61
CA HIS A 143 7.40 -31.27 5.61
C HIS A 143 8.84 -30.78 5.79
N SER A 144 9.35 -29.98 4.85
CA SER A 144 10.64 -29.28 4.93
C SER A 144 10.63 -27.99 4.13
N GLU A 145 11.48 -27.03 4.50
CA GLU A 145 11.66 -25.77 3.74
C GLU A 145 12.18 -26.02 2.31
N GLU A 146 12.90 -27.13 2.09
CA GLU A 146 13.42 -27.52 0.77
C GLU A 146 12.31 -27.95 -0.20
N ASP A 147 11.11 -28.27 0.31
CA ASP A 147 9.95 -28.66 -0.49
C ASP A 147 9.11 -27.45 -0.97
N ILE A 148 9.45 -26.24 -0.50
CA ILE A 148 8.71 -25.01 -0.82
C ILE A 148 9.24 -24.43 -2.13
N SER A 149 8.40 -24.40 -3.17
CA SER A 149 8.75 -23.70 -4.40
C SER A 149 8.78 -22.18 -4.18
N GLU A 150 9.59 -21.47 -4.96
CA GLU A 150 9.65 -20.00 -4.90
C GLU A 150 8.27 -19.36 -5.11
N GLU A 151 7.43 -19.96 -5.97
CA GLU A 151 6.06 -19.49 -6.21
C GLU A 151 5.17 -19.67 -4.97
N ALA A 152 5.22 -20.84 -4.33
CA ALA A 152 4.45 -21.10 -3.11
C ALA A 152 4.87 -20.16 -1.96
N TYR A 153 6.18 -19.93 -1.84
CA TYR A 153 6.71 -18.97 -0.89
C TYR A 153 6.19 -17.55 -1.15
N ALA A 154 6.19 -17.11 -2.41
CA ALA A 154 5.65 -15.81 -2.82
C ALA A 154 4.13 -15.69 -2.60
N GLU A 155 3.37 -16.76 -2.87
CA GLU A 155 1.92 -16.82 -2.57
C GLU A 155 1.63 -16.66 -1.08
N ILE A 156 2.40 -17.32 -0.22
CA ILE A 156 2.20 -17.25 1.22
C ILE A 156 2.64 -15.89 1.78
N HIS A 157 3.71 -15.29 1.26
CA HIS A 157 4.07 -13.91 1.61
C HIS A 157 2.98 -12.91 1.21
N CYS A 158 2.35 -13.08 0.06
CA CYS A 158 1.21 -12.24 -0.32
C CYS A 158 0.01 -12.43 0.63
N LEU A 159 -0.24 -13.66 1.10
CA LEU A 159 -1.27 -13.95 2.10
C LEU A 159 -0.94 -13.32 3.47
N SER A 160 0.34 -13.36 3.85
CA SER A 160 0.88 -12.72 5.05
C SER A 160 0.65 -11.22 5.05
N ASP A 161 1.04 -10.54 3.98
CA ASP A 161 0.89 -9.10 3.84
C ASP A 161 -0.58 -8.69 3.98
N ALA A 162 -1.49 -9.43 3.35
CA ALA A 162 -2.92 -9.14 3.48
C ALA A 162 -3.45 -9.32 4.90
N LEU A 163 -2.97 -10.34 5.63
CA LEU A 163 -3.32 -10.59 7.02
C LEU A 163 -2.79 -9.48 7.94
N GLU A 164 -1.51 -9.11 7.79
CA GLU A 164 -0.88 -8.01 8.54
C GLU A 164 -1.63 -6.69 8.29
N LEU A 165 -1.94 -6.38 7.03
CA LEU A 165 -2.69 -5.18 6.67
C LEU A 165 -4.11 -5.16 7.22
N SER A 166 -4.83 -6.29 7.20
CA SER A 166 -6.16 -6.38 7.80
C SER A 166 -6.08 -6.10 9.30
N CYS A 167 -5.14 -6.73 9.99
CA CYS A 167 -4.92 -6.51 11.41
C CYS A 167 -4.64 -5.03 11.72
N ILE A 168 -3.76 -4.37 10.95
CA ILE A 168 -3.42 -2.97 11.18
C ILE A 168 -4.66 -2.07 11.02
N ILE A 169 -5.45 -2.31 9.97
CA ILE A 169 -6.64 -1.50 9.67
C ILE A 169 -7.74 -1.71 10.72
N ASP A 170 -7.95 -2.95 11.15
CA ASP A 170 -8.92 -3.28 12.20
C ASP A 170 -8.50 -2.66 13.54
N ASN A 171 -7.25 -2.86 13.95
CA ASN A 171 -6.68 -2.28 15.16
C ASN A 171 -6.74 -0.75 15.17
N LEU A 172 -6.57 -0.13 14.00
CA LEU A 172 -6.73 1.32 13.84
C LEU A 172 -8.18 1.75 14.04
N GLY A 173 -9.15 0.98 13.54
CA GLY A 173 -10.57 1.22 13.79
C GLY A 173 -10.91 1.15 15.27
N ASP A 174 -10.39 0.14 15.97
CA ASP A 174 -10.63 -0.06 17.40
C ASP A 174 -9.99 1.05 18.26
N SER A 175 -8.79 1.51 17.87
CA SER A 175 -8.00 2.45 18.67
C SER A 175 -8.23 3.93 18.32
N CYS A 176 -8.41 4.23 17.03
CA CYS A 176 -8.53 5.58 16.49
C CYS A 176 -9.90 5.89 15.91
N GLY A 177 -10.83 4.92 15.93
CA GLY A 177 -12.19 5.09 15.45
C GLY A 177 -12.40 4.78 13.97
N THR A 178 -13.67 4.71 13.58
CA THR A 178 -14.09 4.28 12.23
C THR A 178 -13.66 5.23 11.11
N VAL A 179 -13.45 6.52 11.42
CA VAL A 179 -12.90 7.49 10.45
C VAL A 179 -11.46 7.12 10.08
N ALA A 180 -10.64 6.76 11.07
CA ALA A 180 -9.25 6.34 10.82
C ALA A 180 -9.22 5.05 9.97
N GLN A 181 -10.04 4.06 10.32
CA GLN A 181 -10.20 2.82 9.54
C GLN A 181 -10.59 3.10 8.09
N ARG A 182 -11.63 3.92 7.87
CA ARG A 182 -12.09 4.32 6.53
C ARG A 182 -11.00 5.05 5.75
N THR A 183 -10.26 5.95 6.41
CA THR A 183 -9.16 6.70 5.79
C THR A 183 -8.07 5.75 5.30
N ALA A 184 -7.66 4.79 6.13
CA ALA A 184 -6.66 3.79 5.78
C ALA A 184 -7.12 2.89 4.61
N MET A 185 -8.38 2.43 4.63
CA MET A 185 -8.97 1.67 3.52
C MET A 185 -9.04 2.49 2.22
N THR A 186 -9.44 3.76 2.30
CA THR A 186 -9.50 4.65 1.14
C THR A 186 -8.13 4.85 0.51
N ALA A 187 -7.10 5.05 1.34
CA ALA A 187 -5.71 5.12 0.88
C ALA A 187 -5.30 3.81 0.20
N LEU A 188 -5.53 2.66 0.85
CA LEU A 188 -5.23 1.33 0.33
C LEU A 188 -5.88 1.07 -1.04
N GLU A 189 -7.15 1.43 -1.21
CA GLU A 189 -7.89 1.24 -2.45
C GLU A 189 -7.34 2.07 -3.61
N ARG A 190 -6.87 3.28 -3.33
CA ARG A 190 -6.31 4.20 -4.34
C ARG A 190 -4.91 3.80 -4.78
N VAL A 191 -4.14 3.18 -3.87
CA VAL A 191 -2.75 2.79 -4.12
C VAL A 191 -2.58 1.30 -4.40
N LYS A 192 -3.69 0.53 -4.45
CA LYS A 192 -3.65 -0.91 -4.72
C LYS A 192 -2.89 -1.27 -6.00
N ALA A 193 -2.85 -0.38 -6.99
CA ALA A 193 -2.08 -0.61 -8.22
C ALA A 193 -0.55 -0.49 -7.98
N LEU A 194 -0.11 0.38 -7.07
CA LEU A 194 1.28 0.46 -6.59
C LEU A 194 1.63 -0.79 -5.78
N LEU A 195 0.76 -1.17 -4.84
CA LEU A 195 0.96 -2.35 -3.98
C LEU A 195 0.95 -3.65 -4.79
N LYS A 196 0.08 -3.72 -5.81
CA LYS A 196 0.11 -4.80 -6.80
C LYS A 196 1.49 -4.92 -7.41
N ALA A 197 2.13 -3.83 -7.84
CA ALA A 197 3.43 -3.89 -8.51
C ALA A 197 4.60 -4.39 -7.62
N GLY A 198 4.44 -4.41 -6.28
CA GLY A 198 5.50 -4.78 -5.34
C GLY A 198 5.29 -6.08 -4.57
N CYS A 199 4.11 -6.30 -3.97
CA CYS A 199 3.90 -7.40 -3.00
C CYS A 199 3.28 -8.67 -3.62
N CYS A 200 2.47 -8.53 -4.66
CA CYS A 200 1.69 -9.65 -5.24
C CYS A 200 1.58 -9.59 -6.78
N ALA A 201 2.45 -8.82 -7.44
CA ALA A 201 2.30 -8.40 -8.85
C ALA A 201 2.22 -9.56 -9.83
N ASP A 202 3.01 -10.57 -9.52
CA ASP A 202 3.28 -11.71 -10.39
C ASP A 202 2.92 -13.03 -9.70
N VAL A 203 2.22 -12.93 -8.56
CA VAL A 203 1.85 -14.06 -7.72
C VAL A 203 0.40 -14.43 -8.02
N GLU A 204 0.21 -15.49 -8.81
CA GLU A 204 -1.11 -16.06 -9.04
C GLU A 204 -1.52 -16.92 -7.85
N ILE A 205 -2.12 -16.30 -6.82
CA ILE A 205 -2.56 -17.05 -5.65
C ILE A 205 -3.61 -18.10 -6.06
N ALA A 206 -3.22 -19.37 -6.00
CA ALA A 206 -4.10 -20.49 -6.27
C ALA A 206 -5.36 -20.37 -5.41
N ALA A 207 -6.54 -20.51 -6.02
CA ALA A 207 -7.81 -20.36 -5.30
C ALA A 207 -7.91 -21.33 -4.11
N ASP A 208 -7.33 -22.53 -4.26
CA ASP A 208 -7.21 -23.54 -3.22
C ASP A 208 -6.34 -23.08 -2.04
N LEU A 209 -5.13 -22.56 -2.31
CA LEU A 209 -4.22 -22.11 -1.26
C LEU A 209 -4.81 -20.96 -0.44
N LYS A 210 -5.44 -19.98 -1.11
CA LYS A 210 -6.19 -18.90 -0.44
C LYS A 210 -7.28 -19.46 0.48
N SER A 211 -8.11 -20.38 -0.01
CA SER A 211 -9.19 -20.94 0.80
C SER A 211 -8.63 -21.68 2.00
N ARG A 212 -7.65 -22.57 1.78
CA ARG A 212 -7.01 -23.36 2.82
C ARG A 212 -6.36 -22.48 3.89
N PHE A 213 -5.70 -21.40 3.49
CA PHE A 213 -5.13 -20.44 4.43
C PHE A 213 -6.21 -19.75 5.26
N LEU A 214 -7.25 -19.20 4.62
CA LEU A 214 -8.34 -18.51 5.33
C LEU A 214 -9.15 -19.45 6.23
N ASP A 215 -9.27 -20.72 5.86
CA ASP A 215 -9.92 -21.75 6.66
C ASP A 215 -9.04 -22.18 7.84
N PHE A 216 -7.72 -22.31 7.62
CA PHE A 216 -6.74 -22.64 8.65
C PHE A 216 -6.65 -21.59 9.76
N LEU A 217 -6.79 -20.30 9.43
CA LEU A 217 -6.73 -19.23 10.41
C LEU A 217 -7.93 -19.21 11.39
N GLU A 218 -8.99 -19.97 11.11
CA GLU A 218 -10.21 -20.06 11.95
C GLU A 218 -10.77 -18.68 12.35
N LEU A 219 -10.65 -17.68 11.46
CA LEU A 219 -11.09 -16.31 11.73
C LEU A 219 -12.61 -16.22 11.83
N GLU A 220 -13.10 -15.32 12.69
CA GLU A 220 -14.51 -14.90 12.68
C GLU A 220 -14.91 -14.36 11.29
N ASP A 221 -16.16 -14.58 10.87
CA ASP A 221 -16.64 -14.26 9.52
C ASP A 221 -16.35 -12.81 9.08
N GLY A 222 -16.46 -11.85 10.01
CA GLY A 222 -16.15 -10.44 9.76
C GLY A 222 -14.68 -10.22 9.42
N ARG A 223 -13.76 -10.80 10.22
CA ARG A 223 -12.31 -10.69 10.01
C ARG A 223 -11.85 -11.49 8.79
N LYS A 224 -12.44 -12.67 8.55
CA LYS A 224 -12.22 -13.46 7.33
C LYS A 224 -12.60 -12.65 6.08
N SER A 225 -13.74 -11.96 6.12
CA SER A 225 -14.21 -11.10 5.03
C SER A 225 -13.29 -9.89 4.80
N ALA A 226 -12.75 -9.30 5.87
CA ALA A 226 -11.80 -8.18 5.79
C ALA A 226 -10.48 -8.61 5.12
N VAL A 227 -9.87 -9.70 5.60
CA VAL A 227 -8.64 -10.28 5.00
C VAL A 227 -8.89 -10.65 3.54
N GLN A 228 -10.03 -11.27 3.24
CA GLN A 228 -10.42 -11.60 1.88
C GLN A 228 -10.56 -10.36 0.99
N GLY A 229 -11.15 -9.28 1.50
CA GLY A 229 -11.26 -8.01 0.80
C GLY A 229 -9.90 -7.43 0.46
N ILE A 230 -8.96 -7.42 1.40
CA ILE A 230 -7.58 -6.95 1.17
C ILE A 230 -6.86 -7.85 0.17
N LEU A 231 -7.00 -9.18 0.26
CA LEU A 231 -6.46 -10.09 -0.74
C LEU A 231 -6.98 -9.80 -2.14
N ASP A 232 -8.28 -9.57 -2.28
CA ASP A 232 -8.89 -9.27 -3.57
C ASP A 232 -8.48 -7.88 -4.09
N LEU A 233 -8.17 -6.94 -3.19
CA LEU A 233 -7.54 -5.67 -3.53
C LEU A 233 -6.11 -5.84 -4.03
N LEU A 234 -5.33 -6.76 -3.47
CA LEU A 234 -3.93 -7.02 -3.82
C LEU A 234 -3.74 -7.97 -5.02
N LYS A 235 -4.74 -8.80 -5.35
CA LYS A 235 -4.69 -9.72 -6.49
C LYS A 235 -4.69 -9.02 -7.85
N ARG A 236 -3.88 -9.48 -8.79
CA ARG A 236 -3.95 -9.10 -10.21
C ARG A 236 -5.18 -9.75 -10.86
N ARG A 237 -6.10 -8.96 -11.43
CA ARG A 237 -7.19 -9.51 -12.29
C ARG A 237 -6.61 -9.72 -13.70
N ARG A 238 -6.75 -10.93 -14.23
CA ARG A 238 -6.34 -11.29 -15.60
C ARG A 238 -7.13 -10.53 -16.65
#